data_AF-A0A8T6IWD3-F1
#
_entry.id   AF-A0A8T6IWD3-F1
#
_cell.length_a   1.000
_cell.length_b   1.000
_cell.length_c   1.000
_cell.angle_alpha   90.00
_cell.angle_beta   90.00
_cell.angle_gamma   90.00
#
_symmetry.space_group_name_H-M   'P 1'
#
loop_
_entity.id
_entity.type
_entity.pdbx_description
1 polymer ?
#
loop_
_entity_poly.entity_id
_entity_poly.type
_entity_poly.pdbx_seq_one_letter_code
_entity_poly.pdbx_strand_id
1 'polypeptide(L)'
;MPDEAVRQVLTGLFDRFNFTVMESTPFDIEVAVDPEMLGKAFEELVTGRHDSGSYYTPRPAVSFMCREALKGCLEGQDTGLEYEAIARFVDHHYTEGIGVAQARRVAEALADVTVVDPACGSGAYLLGMMQELIELQVRLFNVTQDSKSLYDLKLEIIQRNLYGVDIEDFAVNIAMLRLWLSLAIDYEGATPEPLPNLDFKVVCGDSLLGLAPAAARRCRLHWARMWRRCSGWAS
;
A
#
# COMPACT_ATOMS: atom_id res chain seq x y z
N MET A 1 22.91 -3.29 -8.79
CA MET A 1 23.75 -2.19 -9.31
C MET A 1 23.12 -0.89 -8.86
N PRO A 2 23.86 0.05 -8.26
CA PRO A 2 23.33 0.86 -7.17
C PRO A 2 23.28 2.37 -7.51
N ASP A 3 22.25 3.04 -7.03
CA ASP A 3 22.08 4.49 -6.82
C ASP A 3 22.14 5.45 -8.03
N GLU A 4 23.00 5.25 -9.02
CA GLU A 4 23.22 6.22 -10.11
C GLU A 4 22.06 6.26 -11.12
N ALA A 5 21.57 5.08 -11.53
CA ALA A 5 20.44 4.96 -12.46
C ALA A 5 19.13 5.43 -11.83
N VAL A 6 18.93 5.10 -10.55
CA VAL A 6 17.78 5.56 -9.76
C VAL A 6 17.85 7.07 -9.57
N ARG A 7 19.03 7.64 -9.26
CA ARG A 7 19.21 9.10 -9.20
C ARG A 7 18.93 9.79 -10.53
N GLN A 8 19.43 9.28 -11.66
CA GLN A 8 19.17 9.88 -12.96
C GLN A 8 17.69 9.90 -13.33
N VAL A 9 16.94 8.86 -12.96
CA VAL A 9 15.49 8.85 -13.17
C VAL A 9 14.84 9.83 -12.19
N LEU A 10 15.19 9.76 -10.90
CA LEU A 10 14.66 10.63 -9.84
C LEU A 10 14.86 12.13 -10.12
N THR A 11 16.06 12.57 -10.48
CA THR A 11 16.35 14.00 -10.74
C THR A 11 16.14 14.41 -12.20
N GLY A 12 16.21 13.49 -13.16
CA GLY A 12 16.07 13.81 -14.58
C GLY A 12 14.63 13.80 -15.09
N LEU A 13 13.82 12.87 -14.59
CA LEU A 13 12.43 12.68 -15.02
C LEU A 13 11.45 13.44 -14.11
N PHE A 14 11.56 13.31 -12.79
CA PHE A 14 10.54 13.81 -11.87
C PHE A 14 10.61 15.32 -11.62
N ASP A 15 11.78 15.96 -11.74
CA ASP A 15 11.91 17.43 -11.68
C ASP A 15 11.19 18.14 -12.84
N ARG A 16 10.71 17.40 -13.85
CA ARG A 16 10.06 17.95 -15.05
C ARG A 16 8.54 17.82 -15.05
N PHE A 17 7.93 17.10 -14.11
CA PHE A 17 6.50 16.81 -14.11
C PHE A 17 5.89 17.08 -12.72
N ASN A 18 4.75 17.80 -12.69
CA ASN A 18 3.90 17.88 -11.51
C ASN A 18 3.01 16.63 -11.49
N PHE A 19 2.82 16.00 -10.33
CA PHE A 19 2.01 14.77 -10.22
C PHE A 19 0.70 15.13 -9.50
N THR A 20 -0.45 14.78 -10.08
CA THR A 20 -1.76 15.06 -9.48
C THR A 20 -2.64 13.81 -9.47
N VAL A 21 -3.64 13.80 -8.58
CA VAL A 21 -4.56 12.68 -8.37
C VAL A 21 -5.86 12.83 -9.20
N MET A 22 -6.03 13.91 -9.99
CA MET A 22 -7.29 14.19 -10.70
C MET A 22 -7.13 14.38 -12.22
N GLU A 23 -7.76 13.47 -12.98
CA GLU A 23 -8.09 13.68 -14.39
C GLU A 23 -9.26 14.65 -14.53
N SER A 24 -9.02 15.96 -14.63
CA SER A 24 -9.96 16.86 -15.33
C SER A 24 -9.46 18.31 -15.35
N THR A 25 -8.95 18.77 -16.49
CA THR A 25 -9.51 19.91 -17.26
C THR A 25 -8.73 20.10 -18.58
N PRO A 26 -9.36 20.45 -19.72
CA PRO A 26 -8.69 20.43 -21.03
C PRO A 26 -7.91 21.71 -21.40
N PHE A 27 -7.77 22.69 -20.51
CA PHE A 27 -7.20 24.00 -20.85
C PHE A 27 -6.31 24.56 -19.74
N ASP A 28 -5.18 23.90 -19.54
CA ASP A 28 -3.85 24.44 -19.27
C ASP A 28 -2.97 23.22 -19.05
N ILE A 29 -1.93 23.05 -19.87
CA ILE A 29 -1.07 21.87 -19.83
C ILE A 29 -0.14 21.98 -18.61
N GLU A 30 -0.68 21.73 -17.42
CA GLU A 30 0.08 21.08 -16.37
C GLU A 30 0.08 19.59 -16.72
N VAL A 31 1.23 19.06 -17.16
CA VAL A 31 1.38 17.63 -17.45
C VAL A 31 1.37 16.89 -16.11
N ALA A 32 0.17 16.65 -15.59
CA ALA A 32 -0.08 15.80 -14.45
C ALA A 32 0.17 14.33 -14.85
N VAL A 33 1.16 13.70 -14.26
CA VAL A 33 1.47 12.28 -14.51
C VAL A 33 0.91 11.45 -13.34
N ASP A 34 0.24 10.33 -13.63
CA ASP A 34 -0.18 9.36 -12.62
C ASP A 34 1.02 8.49 -12.19
N PRO A 35 1.28 8.27 -10.88
CA PRO A 35 2.24 7.27 -10.39
C PRO A 35 2.16 5.92 -11.08
N GLU A 36 0.97 5.46 -11.46
CA GLU A 36 0.81 4.20 -12.17
C GLU A 36 1.39 4.27 -13.59
N MET A 37 1.26 5.41 -14.26
CA MET A 37 1.85 5.63 -15.59
C MET A 37 3.37 5.71 -15.53
N LEU A 38 3.93 6.30 -14.48
CA LEU A 38 5.38 6.25 -14.23
C LEU A 38 5.85 4.84 -13.93
N GLY A 39 5.09 4.09 -13.12
CA GLY A 39 5.38 2.70 -12.81
C GLY A 39 5.43 1.86 -14.08
N LYS A 40 4.45 2.03 -14.97
CA LYS A 40 4.38 1.34 -16.27
C LYS A 40 5.50 1.80 -17.21
N ALA A 41 5.74 3.10 -17.33
CA ALA A 41 6.81 3.64 -18.18
C ALA A 41 8.20 3.17 -17.69
N PHE A 42 8.42 3.12 -16.38
CA PHE A 42 9.67 2.65 -15.79
C PHE A 42 9.83 1.13 -15.96
N GLU A 43 8.75 0.35 -15.79
CA GLU A 43 8.74 -1.07 -16.13
C GLU A 43 9.10 -1.26 -17.61
N GLU A 44 8.48 -0.55 -18.54
CA GLU A 44 8.78 -0.66 -19.98
C GLU A 44 10.22 -0.23 -20.32
N LEU A 45 10.74 0.83 -19.70
CA LEU A 45 12.08 1.36 -19.92
C LEU A 45 13.18 0.43 -19.37
N VAL A 46 12.93 -0.24 -18.25
CA VAL A 46 13.96 -1.03 -17.55
C VAL A 46 13.86 -2.52 -17.87
N THR A 47 12.67 -3.05 -18.17
CA THR A 47 12.50 -4.48 -18.49
C THR A 47 12.83 -4.86 -19.93
N GLY A 48 12.98 -3.90 -20.84
CA GLY A 48 13.57 -4.11 -22.16
C GLY A 48 13.20 -5.43 -22.82
N ARG A 49 11.92 -5.59 -23.21
CA ARG A 49 11.32 -6.76 -23.90
C ARG A 49 11.11 -8.01 -23.02
N HIS A 50 9.82 -8.35 -22.89
CA HIS A 50 9.23 -9.69 -22.86
C HIS A 50 10.07 -10.86 -22.33
N ASP A 51 9.73 -11.37 -21.13
CA ASP A 51 9.66 -12.82 -20.77
C ASP A 51 9.50 -13.09 -19.26
N SER A 52 8.86 -12.20 -18.47
CA SER A 52 8.69 -12.42 -17.02
C SER A 52 7.40 -13.16 -16.60
N GLY A 53 6.45 -13.45 -17.51
CA GLY A 53 5.19 -14.13 -17.15
C GLY A 53 4.32 -13.38 -16.13
N SER A 54 4.62 -12.11 -15.85
CA SER A 54 3.90 -11.28 -14.89
C SER A 54 2.58 -10.81 -15.48
N TYR A 55 1.51 -11.57 -15.23
CA TYR A 55 0.15 -11.14 -15.57
C TYR A 55 -0.32 -10.09 -14.57
N TYR A 56 -0.57 -8.88 -15.05
CA TYR A 56 -1.10 -7.79 -14.22
C TYR A 56 -2.50 -8.16 -13.74
N THR A 57 -2.73 -8.06 -12.43
CA THR A 57 -4.07 -8.26 -11.87
C THR A 57 -4.90 -7.03 -12.20
N PRO A 58 -6.04 -7.16 -12.90
CA PRO A 58 -6.90 -6.01 -13.21
C PRO A 58 -7.31 -5.27 -11.93
N ARG A 59 -7.31 -3.93 -11.95
CA ARG A 59 -7.71 -3.09 -10.80
C ARG A 59 -9.03 -3.52 -10.14
N PRO A 60 -10.11 -3.83 -10.89
CA PRO A 60 -11.36 -4.29 -10.27
C PRO A 60 -11.22 -5.58 -9.47
N ALA A 61 -10.36 -6.50 -9.94
CA ALA A 61 -10.10 -7.75 -9.23
C ALA A 61 -9.29 -7.49 -7.95
N VAL A 62 -8.30 -6.60 -7.99
CA VAL A 62 -7.54 -6.19 -6.80
C VAL A 62 -8.45 -5.55 -5.76
N SER A 63 -9.22 -4.53 -6.13
CA SER A 63 -10.16 -3.86 -5.21
C SER A 63 -11.16 -4.84 -4.60
N PHE A 64 -11.72 -5.73 -5.42
CA PHE A 64 -12.62 -6.77 -4.92
C PHE A 64 -11.94 -7.65 -3.85
N MET A 65 -10.74 -8.18 -4.15
CA MET A 65 -10.00 -9.01 -3.19
C MET A 65 -9.66 -8.26 -1.90
N CYS A 66 -9.28 -6.98 -2.00
CA CYS A 66 -9.00 -6.15 -0.83
C CYS A 66 -10.25 -5.96 0.04
N ARG A 67 -11.39 -5.66 -0.57
CA ARG A 67 -12.66 -5.47 0.14
C ARG A 67 -13.13 -6.74 0.83
N GLU A 68 -13.10 -7.88 0.15
CA GLU A 68 -13.44 -9.17 0.78
C GLU A 68 -12.53 -9.49 1.97
N ALA A 69 -11.22 -9.23 1.85
CA ALA A 69 -10.28 -9.43 2.95
C ALA A 69 -10.56 -8.50 4.14
N LEU A 70 -10.87 -7.23 3.87
CA LEU A 70 -11.21 -6.25 4.92
C LEU A 70 -12.53 -6.58 5.61
N LYS A 71 -13.56 -7.04 4.87
CA LYS A 71 -14.84 -7.49 5.46
C LYS A 71 -14.61 -8.63 6.44
N GLY A 72 -13.88 -9.67 6.04
CA GLY A 72 -13.56 -10.80 6.93
C GLY A 72 -12.71 -10.39 8.13
N CYS A 73 -11.78 -9.43 7.95
CA CYS A 73 -10.98 -8.92 9.07
C CYS A 73 -11.82 -8.14 10.09
N LEU A 74 -12.71 -7.26 9.61
CA LEU A 74 -13.57 -6.45 10.47
C LEU A 74 -14.65 -7.27 11.18
N GLU A 75 -15.17 -8.31 10.53
CA GLU A 75 -16.12 -9.26 11.13
C GLU A 75 -15.49 -9.98 12.34
N GLY A 76 -14.21 -10.30 12.27
CA GLY A 76 -13.47 -10.94 13.36
C GLY A 76 -13.11 -10.01 14.54
N GLN A 77 -13.42 -8.71 14.46
CA GLN A 77 -13.07 -7.72 15.49
C GLN A 77 -14.30 -7.17 16.22
N ASP A 78 -14.11 -6.66 17.44
CA ASP A 78 -15.17 -6.04 18.24
C ASP A 78 -15.47 -4.60 17.77
N THR A 79 -15.99 -4.47 16.55
CA THR A 79 -16.40 -3.18 15.98
C THR A 79 -17.77 -2.74 16.51
N GLY A 80 -18.58 -3.70 16.96
CA GLY A 80 -19.99 -3.49 17.32
C GLY A 80 -20.88 -3.18 16.11
N LEU A 81 -20.46 -3.56 14.90
CA LEU A 81 -21.27 -3.56 13.69
C LEU A 81 -21.66 -4.99 13.31
N GLU A 82 -22.86 -5.16 12.76
CA GLU A 82 -23.24 -6.41 12.11
C GLU A 82 -22.55 -6.53 10.74
N TYR A 83 -22.38 -7.76 10.25
CA TYR A 83 -21.73 -8.03 8.97
C TYR A 83 -22.35 -7.23 7.81
N GLU A 84 -23.67 -7.09 7.76
CA GLU A 84 -24.36 -6.31 6.73
C GLU A 84 -23.98 -4.82 6.76
N ALA A 85 -23.75 -4.25 7.94
CA ALA A 85 -23.28 -2.88 8.07
C ALA A 85 -21.81 -2.76 7.64
N ILE A 86 -20.98 -3.75 7.96
CA ILE A 86 -19.58 -3.82 7.50
C ILE A 86 -19.54 -3.92 5.97
N ALA A 87 -20.33 -4.81 5.36
CA ALA A 87 -20.38 -5.00 3.92
C ALA A 87 -20.80 -3.73 3.18
N ARG A 88 -21.89 -3.08 3.62
CA ARG A 88 -22.33 -1.79 3.04
C ARG A 88 -21.29 -0.69 3.19
N PHE A 89 -20.59 -0.65 4.33
CA PHE A 89 -19.52 0.32 4.55
C PHE A 89 -18.32 0.06 3.63
N VAL A 90 -17.85 -1.18 3.52
CA VAL A 90 -16.66 -1.51 2.72
C VAL A 90 -16.94 -1.46 1.22
N ASP A 91 -18.10 -1.92 0.77
CA ASP A 91 -18.40 -2.01 -0.67
C ASP A 91 -18.94 -0.71 -1.26
N HIS A 92 -19.62 0.11 -0.46
CA HIS A 92 -20.34 1.31 -0.92
C HIS A 92 -19.98 2.58 -0.14
N HIS A 93 -19.03 2.51 0.81
CA HIS A 93 -18.60 3.62 1.65
C HIS A 93 -19.75 4.26 2.46
N TYR A 94 -20.80 3.49 2.75
CA TYR A 94 -21.97 3.96 3.49
C TYR A 94 -21.66 4.03 4.99
N THR A 95 -21.76 5.24 5.54
CA THR A 95 -21.55 5.51 6.97
C THR A 95 -22.87 5.75 7.72
N GLU A 96 -24.01 5.74 7.03
CA GLU A 96 -25.32 5.89 7.63
C GLU A 96 -25.61 4.77 8.64
N GLY A 97 -25.93 5.17 9.87
CA GLY A 97 -26.17 4.22 10.97
C GLY A 97 -24.91 3.77 11.72
N ILE A 98 -23.72 4.21 11.32
CA ILE A 98 -22.48 4.01 12.09
C ILE A 98 -22.36 5.16 13.10
N GLY A 99 -22.57 4.86 14.38
CA GLY A 99 -22.36 5.85 15.45
C GLY A 99 -20.88 6.16 15.68
N VAL A 100 -20.57 7.30 16.30
CA VAL A 100 -19.18 7.75 16.55
C VAL A 100 -18.35 6.69 17.29
N ALA A 101 -18.93 6.02 18.29
CA ALA A 101 -18.23 4.97 19.03
C ALA A 101 -17.92 3.73 18.17
N GLN A 102 -18.83 3.34 17.27
CA GLN A 102 -18.59 2.27 16.30
C GLN A 102 -17.53 2.71 15.29
N ALA A 103 -17.64 3.93 14.76
CA ALA A 103 -16.69 4.47 13.81
C ALA A 103 -15.26 4.50 14.35
N ARG A 104 -15.07 4.89 15.62
CA ARG A 104 -13.76 4.83 16.29
C ARG A 104 -13.22 3.40 16.39
N ARG A 105 -14.03 2.43 16.81
CA ARG A 105 -13.61 1.03 16.88
C ARG A 105 -13.28 0.45 15.51
N VAL A 106 -14.02 0.80 14.47
CA VAL A 106 -13.71 0.38 13.09
C VAL A 106 -12.41 1.04 12.62
N ALA A 107 -12.18 2.32 12.90
CA ALA A 107 -10.95 3.01 12.53
C ALA A 107 -9.73 2.40 13.23
N GLU A 108 -9.84 2.08 14.52
CA GLU A 108 -8.82 1.36 15.29
C GLU A 108 -8.58 -0.04 14.69
N ALA A 109 -9.65 -0.77 14.38
CA ALA A 109 -9.56 -2.09 13.75
C ALA A 109 -8.82 -2.04 12.41
N LEU A 110 -9.11 -1.04 11.57
CA LEU A 110 -8.44 -0.79 10.28
C LEU A 110 -6.96 -0.41 10.46
N ALA A 111 -6.65 0.43 11.45
CA ALA A 111 -5.28 0.85 11.75
C ALA A 111 -4.38 -0.32 12.21
N ASP A 112 -4.98 -1.38 12.77
CA ASP A 112 -4.26 -2.57 13.24
C ASP A 112 -4.23 -3.74 12.22
N VAL A 113 -4.88 -3.61 11.07
CA VAL A 113 -4.85 -4.65 10.01
C VAL A 113 -3.42 -4.92 9.56
N THR A 114 -3.03 -6.19 9.47
CA THR A 114 -1.75 -6.58 8.87
C THR A 114 -2.00 -7.31 7.56
N VAL A 115 -1.47 -6.76 6.47
CA VAL A 115 -1.65 -7.23 5.08
C VAL A 115 -0.33 -7.82 4.60
N VAL A 116 -0.38 -9.03 4.07
CA VAL A 116 0.82 -9.71 3.56
C VAL A 116 0.59 -10.16 2.13
N ASP A 117 1.46 -9.75 1.22
CA ASP A 117 1.50 -10.24 -0.15
C ASP A 117 2.79 -11.07 -0.38
N PRO A 118 2.70 -12.41 -0.45
CA PRO A 118 3.85 -13.30 -0.53
C PRO A 118 4.48 -13.42 -1.94
N ALA A 119 3.87 -12.80 -2.95
CA ALA A 119 4.40 -12.73 -4.31
C ALA A 119 4.01 -11.37 -4.90
N CYS A 120 4.54 -10.30 -4.30
CA CYS A 120 3.97 -8.97 -4.49
C CYS A 120 4.16 -8.41 -5.89
N GLY A 121 5.06 -8.97 -6.69
CA GLY A 121 5.39 -8.48 -8.00
C GLY A 121 5.71 -6.99 -7.93
N SER A 122 5.15 -6.22 -8.85
CA SER A 122 5.28 -4.77 -8.86
C SER A 122 4.40 -4.03 -7.84
N GLY A 123 3.79 -4.72 -6.87
CA GLY A 123 3.10 -4.12 -5.73
C GLY A 123 1.66 -3.69 -6.00
N ALA A 124 1.00 -4.23 -7.04
CA ALA A 124 -0.38 -3.86 -7.39
C ALA A 124 -1.37 -4.11 -6.24
N TYR A 125 -1.25 -5.23 -5.54
CA TYR A 125 -2.11 -5.55 -4.39
C TYR A 125 -1.80 -4.67 -3.18
N LEU A 126 -0.51 -4.45 -2.87
CA LEU A 126 -0.09 -3.56 -1.78
C LEU A 126 -0.63 -2.14 -1.97
N LEU A 127 -0.51 -1.60 -3.19
CA LEU A 127 -1.01 -0.28 -3.54
C LEU A 127 -2.55 -0.24 -3.49
N GLY A 128 -3.22 -1.26 -4.03
CA GLY A 128 -4.68 -1.34 -3.99
C GLY A 128 -5.22 -1.41 -2.57
N MET A 129 -4.62 -2.24 -1.71
CA MET A 129 -5.01 -2.33 -0.31
C MET A 129 -4.77 -1.01 0.44
N MET A 130 -3.65 -0.33 0.17
CA MET A 130 -3.39 0.99 0.73
C MET A 130 -4.50 1.98 0.36
N GLN A 131 -4.93 2.02 -0.91
CA GLN A 131 -6.00 2.89 -1.38
C GLN A 131 -7.33 2.59 -0.66
N GLU A 132 -7.72 1.31 -0.55
CA GLU A 132 -8.95 0.92 0.14
C GLU A 132 -8.89 1.30 1.65
N LEU A 133 -7.76 1.09 2.33
CA LEU A 133 -7.58 1.50 3.72
C LEU A 133 -7.70 3.02 3.91
N ILE A 134 -7.09 3.81 3.01
CA ILE A 134 -7.19 5.27 3.03
C ILE A 134 -8.64 5.71 2.88
N GLU A 135 -9.33 5.21 1.86
CA GLU A 135 -10.72 5.57 1.57
C GLU A 135 -11.63 5.30 2.77
N LEU A 136 -11.52 4.11 3.38
CA LEU A 136 -12.33 3.74 4.53
C LEU A 136 -12.01 4.62 5.76
N GLN A 137 -10.73 4.85 6.06
CA GLN A 137 -10.36 5.70 7.20
C GLN A 137 -10.82 7.15 7.04
N VAL A 138 -10.68 7.73 5.84
CA VAL A 138 -11.17 9.09 5.56
C VAL A 138 -12.69 9.19 5.77
N ARG A 139 -13.46 8.16 5.39
CA ARG A 139 -14.92 8.14 5.63
C ARG A 139 -15.24 8.09 7.12
N LEU A 140 -14.47 7.36 7.92
CA LEU A 140 -14.65 7.28 9.36
C LEU A 140 -14.25 8.58 10.07
N PHE A 141 -13.18 9.25 9.63
CA PHE A 141 -12.78 10.56 10.16
C PHE A 141 -13.87 11.62 9.99
N ASN A 142 -14.61 11.59 8.88
CA ASN A 142 -15.76 12.46 8.69
C ASN A 142 -16.89 12.20 9.70
N VAL A 143 -17.05 10.96 10.17
CA VAL A 143 -18.03 10.60 11.21
C VAL A 143 -17.54 10.97 12.60
N THR A 144 -16.26 10.73 12.90
CA THR A 144 -15.67 10.98 14.21
C THR A 144 -15.27 12.44 14.43
N GLN A 145 -15.28 13.25 13.37
CA GLN A 145 -14.74 14.62 13.32
C GLN A 145 -13.24 14.68 13.63
N ASP A 146 -12.51 13.60 13.36
CA ASP A 146 -11.06 13.58 13.43
C ASP A 146 -10.47 14.14 12.13
N SER A 147 -9.22 14.58 12.19
CA SER A 147 -8.48 15.00 11.00
C SER A 147 -7.04 14.49 11.07
N LYS A 148 -6.57 14.01 9.93
CA LYS A 148 -5.18 13.60 9.69
C LYS A 148 -4.85 13.99 8.26
N SER A 149 -3.63 14.45 8.02
CA SER A 149 -3.21 14.73 6.65
C SER A 149 -3.19 13.43 5.83
N LEU A 150 -3.45 13.53 4.52
CA LEU A 150 -3.39 12.34 3.65
C LEU A 150 -1.98 11.74 3.64
N TYR A 151 -0.95 12.58 3.73
CA TYR A 151 0.44 12.16 3.87
C TYR A 151 0.65 11.31 5.14
N ASP A 152 0.22 11.80 6.31
CA ASP A 152 0.40 11.08 7.58
C ASP A 152 -0.36 9.76 7.59
N LEU A 153 -1.58 9.73 7.02
CA LEU A 153 -2.38 8.52 6.91
C LEU A 153 -1.72 7.49 5.98
N LYS A 154 -1.25 7.92 4.80
CA LYS A 154 -0.49 7.08 3.86
C LYS A 154 0.76 6.52 4.51
N LEU A 155 1.53 7.38 5.16
CA LEU A 155 2.75 7.02 5.87
C LEU A 155 2.49 5.96 6.93
N GLU A 156 1.45 6.15 7.75
CA GLU A 156 1.07 5.19 8.78
C GLU A 156 0.68 3.84 8.17
N ILE A 157 -0.13 3.84 7.12
CA ILE A 157 -0.57 2.61 6.44
C ILE A 157 0.62 1.83 5.88
N ILE A 158 1.50 2.54 5.15
CA ILE A 158 2.72 1.97 4.57
C ILE A 158 3.62 1.38 5.66
N GLN A 159 3.76 2.04 6.81
CA GLN A 159 4.65 1.59 7.88
C GLN A 159 4.09 0.44 8.71
N ARG A 160 2.78 0.43 8.96
CA ARG A 160 2.15 -0.46 9.94
C ARG A 160 1.46 -1.66 9.29
N ASN A 161 0.76 -1.43 8.18
CA ASN A 161 -0.21 -2.38 7.65
C ASN A 161 0.36 -3.23 6.51
N LEU A 162 1.25 -2.70 5.68
CA LEU A 162 1.65 -3.35 4.42
C LEU A 162 2.97 -4.12 4.53
N TYR A 163 2.96 -5.37 4.07
CA TYR A 163 4.12 -6.26 4.00
C TYR A 163 4.11 -7.04 2.68
N GLY A 164 5.26 -7.11 2.01
CA GLY A 164 5.42 -7.77 0.73
C GLY A 164 6.66 -8.66 0.68
N VAL A 165 6.58 -9.77 -0.04
CA VAL A 165 7.71 -10.61 -0.38
C VAL A 165 7.65 -10.92 -1.86
N ASP A 166 8.80 -10.87 -2.54
CA ASP A 166 8.93 -11.40 -3.89
C ASP A 166 10.31 -12.04 -4.07
N ILE A 167 10.41 -13.03 -4.94
CA ILE A 167 11.67 -13.71 -5.23
C ILE A 167 12.60 -12.83 -6.09
N GLU A 168 12.02 -11.94 -6.90
CA GLU A 168 12.76 -11.05 -7.78
C GLU A 168 13.02 -9.70 -7.09
N ASP A 169 14.31 -9.38 -6.86
CA ASP A 169 14.74 -8.10 -6.27
C ASP A 169 14.22 -6.89 -7.08
N PHE A 170 14.14 -7.04 -8.40
CA PHE A 170 13.60 -5.99 -9.26
C PHE A 170 12.12 -5.71 -8.97
N ALA A 171 11.29 -6.73 -8.79
CA ALA A 171 9.87 -6.59 -8.46
C ALA A 171 9.68 -5.85 -7.14
N VAL A 172 10.46 -6.23 -6.12
CA VAL A 172 10.50 -5.56 -4.80
C VAL A 172 10.83 -4.07 -4.95
N ASN A 173 11.85 -3.72 -5.74
CA ASN A 173 12.22 -2.32 -5.98
C ASN A 173 11.10 -1.51 -6.67
N ILE A 174 10.39 -2.11 -7.65
CA ILE A 174 9.24 -1.45 -8.29
C ILE A 174 8.09 -1.24 -7.31
N ALA A 175 7.78 -2.24 -6.48
CA ALA A 175 6.74 -2.12 -5.46
C ALA A 175 7.05 -1.01 -4.46
N MET A 176 8.30 -0.95 -3.96
CA MET A 176 8.75 0.12 -3.05
C MET A 176 8.70 1.50 -3.72
N LEU A 177 9.13 1.61 -4.98
CA LEU A 177 9.06 2.86 -5.73
C LEU A 177 7.62 3.34 -5.89
N ARG A 178 6.67 2.46 -6.22
CA ARG A 178 5.25 2.83 -6.36
C ARG A 178 4.64 3.31 -5.05
N LEU A 179 4.91 2.62 -3.94
CA LEU A 179 4.47 3.06 -2.61
C LEU A 179 5.08 4.43 -2.27
N TRP A 180 6.36 4.63 -2.56
CA TRP A 180 7.01 5.91 -2.32
C TRP A 180 6.44 7.05 -3.17
N LEU A 181 6.23 6.84 -4.47
CA LEU A 181 5.62 7.84 -5.35
C LEU A 181 4.23 8.22 -4.87
N SER A 182 3.45 7.24 -4.38
CA SER A 182 2.12 7.50 -3.84
C SER A 182 2.13 8.38 -2.59
N LEU A 183 3.22 8.37 -1.82
CA LEU A 183 3.42 9.20 -0.63
C LEU A 183 4.00 10.57 -0.99
N ALA A 184 4.94 10.62 -1.93
CA ALA A 184 5.63 11.85 -2.35
C ALA A 184 4.68 12.89 -2.95
N ILE A 185 3.59 12.45 -3.59
CA ILE A 185 2.58 13.35 -4.17
C ILE A 185 1.90 14.23 -3.14
N ASP A 186 1.65 13.72 -1.93
CA ASP A 186 0.96 14.48 -0.88
C ASP A 186 1.94 15.24 0.03
N TYR A 187 3.23 15.26 -0.33
CA TYR A 187 4.23 15.98 0.45
C TYR A 187 4.26 17.47 0.06
N GLU A 188 3.84 18.34 0.98
CA GLU A 188 3.76 19.79 0.75
C GLU A 188 5.05 20.56 1.10
N GLY A 189 6.11 19.88 1.55
CA GLY A 189 7.38 20.52 1.94
C GLY A 189 8.36 20.75 0.79
N ALA A 190 9.29 21.70 0.96
CA ALA A 190 10.31 22.04 -0.05
C ALA A 190 11.39 20.94 -0.26
N THR A 191 11.50 20.00 0.67
CA THR A 191 12.46 18.89 0.65
C THR A 191 11.80 17.64 1.20
N PRO A 192 11.47 16.62 0.39
CA PRO A 192 10.89 15.37 0.89
C PRO A 192 11.82 14.72 1.92
N GLU A 193 11.27 14.32 3.06
CA GLU A 193 12.02 13.52 4.03
C GLU A 193 12.50 12.23 3.34
N PRO A 194 13.76 11.78 3.59
CA PRO A 194 14.24 10.54 3.05
C PRO A 194 13.31 9.40 3.46
N LEU A 195 13.07 8.47 2.52
CA LEU A 195 12.22 7.28 2.68
C LEU A 195 12.19 6.78 4.14
N PRO A 196 10.99 6.62 4.74
CA PRO A 196 10.87 5.80 5.93
C PRO A 196 11.49 4.45 5.59
N ASN A 197 12.23 3.86 6.53
CA ASN A 197 13.03 2.66 6.27
C ASN A 197 12.11 1.45 5.94
N LEU A 198 11.71 1.37 4.67
CA LEU A 198 10.78 0.42 4.05
C LEU A 198 11.44 -0.91 3.73
N ASP A 199 12.78 -0.93 3.76
CA ASP A 199 13.69 -2.08 3.52
C ASP A 199 13.34 -3.34 4.34
N PHE A 200 12.52 -3.21 5.38
CA PHE A 200 12.13 -4.31 6.27
C PHE A 200 10.69 -4.78 6.08
N LYS A 201 9.93 -4.17 5.17
CA LYS A 201 8.49 -4.42 4.95
C LYS A 201 8.21 -5.09 3.61
N VAL A 202 8.90 -4.65 2.56
CA VAL A 202 8.89 -5.32 1.26
C VAL A 202 10.28 -5.90 1.03
N VAL A 203 10.39 -7.23 0.97
CA VAL A 203 11.68 -7.92 1.01
C VAL A 203 11.85 -8.92 -0.12
N CYS A 204 13.07 -8.99 -0.66
CA CYS A 204 13.46 -10.06 -1.58
C CYS A 204 13.64 -11.38 -0.81
N GLY A 205 12.88 -12.42 -1.16
CA GLY A 205 12.93 -13.70 -0.49
C GLY A 205 11.97 -14.74 -1.06
N ASP A 206 12.23 -16.00 -0.71
CA ASP A 206 11.33 -17.10 -1.00
C ASP A 206 10.29 -17.22 0.11
N SER A 207 9.02 -16.97 -0.20
CA SER A 207 7.90 -17.05 0.76
C SER A 207 7.65 -18.48 1.27
N LEU A 208 8.09 -19.52 0.56
CA LEU A 208 7.93 -20.94 0.93
C LEU A 208 9.12 -21.46 1.75
N LEU A 209 10.35 -21.04 1.42
CA LEU A 209 11.57 -21.51 2.09
C LEU A 209 12.11 -20.56 3.17
N GLY A 210 11.55 -19.35 3.26
CA GLY A 210 12.00 -18.30 4.16
C GLY A 210 13.28 -17.61 3.69
N LEU A 211 13.75 -16.62 4.48
CA LEU A 211 14.96 -15.86 4.15
C LEU A 211 16.21 -16.75 4.17
N ALA A 212 16.97 -16.76 3.08
CA ALA A 212 18.29 -17.38 3.04
C ALA A 212 19.18 -16.87 4.20
N PRO A 213 20.10 -17.69 4.76
CA PRO A 213 20.86 -17.35 5.97
C PRO A 213 21.63 -16.01 5.91
N ALA A 214 21.97 -15.54 4.71
CA ALA A 214 22.61 -14.24 4.48
C ALA A 214 21.64 -13.04 4.67
N ALA A 215 20.38 -13.17 4.27
CA ALA A 215 19.32 -12.17 4.50
C ALA A 215 18.77 -12.22 5.93
N ALA A 216 18.80 -13.41 6.55
CA ALA A 216 18.35 -13.65 7.92
C ALA A 216 19.18 -12.95 9.02
N ARG A 217 20.32 -12.32 8.70
CA ARG A 217 21.09 -11.51 9.67
C ARG A 217 20.52 -10.10 9.85
N ARG A 218 19.73 -9.58 8.91
CA ARG A 218 19.09 -8.24 8.99
C ARG A 218 17.67 -8.25 9.57
N CYS A 219 16.93 -9.37 9.46
CA CYS A 219 15.47 -9.42 9.70
C CYS A 219 15.00 -10.16 10.97
N ARG A 220 15.88 -10.60 11.90
CA ARG A 220 15.53 -11.61 12.92
C ARG A 220 14.52 -11.22 14.02
N LEU A 221 14.21 -9.95 14.24
CA LEU A 221 13.48 -9.55 15.47
C LEU A 221 11.95 -9.35 15.29
N HIS A 222 11.45 -9.08 14.08
CA HIS A 222 10.02 -8.77 13.88
C HIS A 222 9.21 -9.91 13.26
N TRP A 223 9.78 -10.66 12.31
CA TRP A 223 9.10 -11.77 11.62
C TRP A 223 8.70 -12.92 12.56
N ALA A 224 9.51 -13.21 13.58
CA ALA A 224 9.20 -14.21 14.61
C ALA A 224 8.07 -13.78 15.57
N ARG A 225 7.74 -12.49 15.63
CA ARG A 225 6.57 -11.97 16.38
C ARG A 225 5.31 -11.98 15.50
N MET A 226 5.45 -11.74 14.20
CA MET A 226 4.37 -11.76 13.22
C MET A 226 3.81 -13.17 13.00
N TRP A 227 4.68 -14.18 12.81
CA TRP A 227 4.24 -15.57 12.71
C TRP A 227 3.48 -16.02 13.97
N ARG A 228 3.94 -15.58 15.16
CA ARG A 228 3.27 -15.85 16.46
C ARG A 228 1.94 -15.12 16.65
N ARG A 229 1.71 -13.98 15.99
CA ARG A 229 0.42 -13.26 16.03
C ARG A 229 -0.61 -13.89 15.09
N CYS A 230 -0.19 -14.38 13.92
CA CYS A 230 -1.07 -15.09 12.99
C CYS A 230 -1.36 -16.54 13.43
N SER A 231 -0.41 -17.21 14.11
CA SER A 231 -0.55 -18.59 14.55
C SER A 231 -1.31 -18.75 15.89
N GLY A 232 -2.33 -17.93 16.16
CA GLY A 232 -3.25 -18.09 17.30
C GLY A 232 -4.08 -19.38 17.28
N TRP A 233 -3.76 -20.30 16.37
CA TRP A 233 -4.24 -21.68 16.31
C TRP A 233 -3.06 -22.63 16.56
N ALA A 234 -2.62 -22.70 17.81
CA ALA A 234 -1.83 -23.82 18.32
C ALA A 234 -1.95 -23.83 19.85
N SER A 235 -3.11 -24.30 20.33
CA SER A 235 -3.18 -25.00 21.62
C SER A 235 -2.85 -26.46 21.38
#